data_AF-A0A4Z0IY63-F1
#
_entry.id   AF-A0A4Z0IY63-F1
#
_cell.length_a   1.000
_cell.length_b   1.000
_cell.length_c   1.000
_cell.angle_alpha   90.00
_cell.angle_beta   90.00
_cell.angle_gamma   90.00
#
_symmetry.space_group_name_H-M   'P 1'
#
loop_
_entity.id
_entity.type
_entity.pdbx_description
1 polymer ?
#
loop_
_entity_poly.entity_id
_entity_poly.type
_entity_poly.pdbx_seq_one_letter_code
_entity_poly.pdbx_strand_id
1 'polypeptide(L)'
;MSFLLLSPGQAPQPIASVDDDLARTQHGPAVIITATESASPASADGSTTADFPSQGRPFAFRETGGDWTEIGFEAADHWVQMGPDLRSRLVEDHLATLDVAEFKQATNGGSASIITNNWVYSGQPRVYRVAGELRDFVTVLGEFSRA
;
A
#
# COMPACT_ATOMS: atom_id res chain seq x y z
N MET A 1 -8.33 15.60 -8.45
CA MET A 1 -7.66 14.66 -7.52
C MET A 1 -6.17 14.88 -7.70
N SER A 2 -5.43 14.96 -6.61
CA SER A 2 -3.98 15.12 -6.66
C SER A 2 -3.33 13.79 -6.32
N PHE A 3 -2.20 13.48 -6.96
CA PHE A 3 -1.48 12.23 -6.73
C PHE A 3 -0.09 12.53 -6.17
N LEU A 4 0.43 11.60 -5.39
CA LEU A 4 1.80 11.62 -4.91
C LEU A 4 2.53 10.40 -5.46
N LEU A 5 3.64 10.65 -6.15
CA LEU A 5 4.64 9.67 -6.51
C LEU A 5 5.58 9.44 -5.32
N LEU A 6 5.75 8.17 -4.97
CA LEU A 6 6.59 7.69 -3.90
C LEU A 6 7.68 6.81 -4.50
N SER A 7 8.91 7.18 -4.19
CA SER A 7 10.13 6.60 -4.74
C SER A 7 11.16 6.38 -3.62
N PRO A 8 12.01 5.35 -3.70
CA PRO A 8 12.95 5.05 -2.62
C PRO A 8 13.96 6.17 -2.46
N GLY A 9 14.27 6.54 -1.21
CA GLY A 9 15.24 7.60 -0.90
C GLY A 9 14.88 9.00 -1.39
N GLN A 10 13.66 9.23 -1.89
CA GLN A 10 13.19 10.53 -2.39
C GLN A 10 11.97 11.01 -1.60
N ALA A 11 11.84 12.32 -1.46
CA ALA A 11 10.63 12.90 -0.89
C ALA A 11 9.42 12.66 -1.81
N PRO A 12 8.20 12.48 -1.27
CA PRO A 12 6.98 12.37 -2.06
C PRO A 12 6.84 13.52 -3.06
N GLN A 13 6.63 13.20 -4.34
CA GLN A 13 6.51 14.20 -5.40
C GLN A 13 5.06 14.31 -5.90
N PRO A 14 4.49 15.53 -6.01
CA PRO A 14 3.17 15.70 -6.59
C PRO A 14 3.20 15.44 -8.10
N ILE A 15 2.24 14.66 -8.59
CA ILE A 15 2.04 14.38 -10.02
C ILE A 15 0.57 14.60 -10.41
N ALA A 16 0.32 14.88 -11.69
CA ALA A 16 -1.04 15.08 -12.19
C ALA A 16 -1.77 13.76 -12.52
N SER A 17 -1.04 12.73 -12.97
CA SER A 17 -1.55 11.41 -13.36
C SER A 17 -0.41 10.38 -13.37
N VAL A 18 -0.73 9.09 -13.56
CA VAL A 18 0.25 8.03 -13.87
C VAL A 18 1.02 8.28 -15.17
N ASP A 19 0.45 9.05 -16.11
CA ASP A 19 1.07 9.42 -17.39
C ASP A 19 1.99 10.66 -17.31
N ASP A 20 2.16 11.24 -16.13
CA ASP A 20 3.03 12.39 -15.91
C ASP A 20 4.50 12.07 -16.28
N ASP A 21 5.26 13.04 -16.77
CA ASP A 21 6.67 12.82 -17.15
C ASP A 21 7.50 12.30 -15.99
N LEU A 22 7.21 12.75 -14.76
CA LEU A 22 7.89 12.23 -13.56
C LEU A 22 7.57 10.75 -13.31
N ALA A 23 6.31 10.35 -13.45
CA ALA A 23 5.89 8.96 -13.27
C ALA A 23 6.43 8.04 -14.39
N ARG A 24 6.51 8.53 -15.64
CA ARG A 24 7.07 7.82 -16.78
C ARG A 24 8.57 7.61 -16.69
N THR A 25 9.30 8.61 -16.21
CA THR A 25 10.78 8.58 -16.14
C THR A 25 11.33 7.94 -14.87
N GLN A 26 10.51 7.82 -13.81
CA GLN A 26 10.90 7.05 -12.64
C GLN A 26 11.18 5.60 -13.07
N HIS A 27 12.13 4.93 -12.43
CA HIS A 27 12.32 3.49 -12.55
C HIS A 27 11.90 2.83 -11.24
N GLY A 28 11.22 1.68 -11.31
CA GLY A 28 10.69 1.01 -10.11
C GLY A 28 11.78 0.55 -9.13
N PRO A 29 11.44 0.32 -7.85
CA PRO A 29 10.08 0.32 -7.30
C PRO A 29 9.52 1.74 -7.20
N ALA A 30 8.23 1.93 -7.51
CA ALA A 30 7.52 3.21 -7.41
C ALA A 30 6.03 3.01 -7.06
N VAL A 31 5.46 3.89 -6.23
CA VAL A 31 4.04 3.82 -5.82
C VAL A 31 3.38 5.17 -6.04
N ILE A 32 2.12 5.15 -6.50
CA ILE A 32 1.28 6.32 -6.61
C ILE A 32 0.10 6.15 -5.65
N ILE A 33 -0.10 7.17 -4.82
CA ILE A 33 -1.27 7.28 -3.95
C ILE A 33 -2.07 8.54 -4.31
N THR A 34 -3.36 8.55 -3.97
CA THR A 34 -4.12 9.80 -3.99
C THR A 34 -3.77 10.63 -2.76
N ALA A 35 -3.42 11.89 -2.95
CA ALA A 35 -3.25 12.84 -1.87
C ALA A 35 -4.61 13.13 -1.21
N THR A 36 -4.75 12.78 0.06
CA THR A 36 -5.80 13.33 0.92
C THR A 36 -5.36 14.73 1.38
N GLU A 37 -6.28 15.70 1.51
CA GLU A 37 -5.97 17.11 1.89
C GLU A 37 -5.14 17.25 3.19
N SER A 38 -5.11 16.23 4.05
CA SER A 38 -4.25 16.19 5.25
C SER A 38 -2.78 15.80 5.01
N ALA A 39 -2.42 15.36 3.80
CA ALA A 39 -1.03 15.14 3.40
C ALA A 39 -0.41 16.46 2.92
N SER A 40 -0.33 17.46 3.82
CA SER A 40 0.64 18.53 3.62
C SER A 40 2.04 17.91 3.74
N PRO A 41 3.04 18.34 2.94
CA PRO A 41 4.42 17.99 3.18
C PRO A 41 4.84 18.66 4.50
N ALA A 42 4.53 18.02 5.62
CA ALA A 42 4.94 18.48 6.93
C ALA A 42 6.46 18.44 6.99
N SER A 43 7.03 19.58 7.34
CA SER A 43 8.45 19.86 7.41
C SER A 43 9.26 18.72 8.01
N ALA A 44 10.45 18.53 7.42
CA ALA A 44 11.52 17.71 7.95
C ALA A 44 11.80 18.04 9.41
N ASP A 45 11.46 17.11 10.29
CA ASP A 45 12.16 16.92 11.55
C ASP A 45 12.74 15.50 11.53
N GLY A 46 14.05 15.43 11.76
CA GLY A 46 14.86 14.25 11.48
C GLY A 46 14.41 13.01 12.25
N SER A 47 13.76 12.08 11.55
CA SER A 47 13.86 10.65 11.82
C SER A 47 13.77 9.93 10.49
N THR A 48 14.89 9.35 10.11
CA THR A 48 15.08 8.51 8.92
C THR A 48 14.37 7.19 9.11
N THR A 49 13.07 7.22 8.91
CA THR A 49 12.27 6.09 8.44
C THR A 49 11.32 6.75 7.46
N ALA A 50 11.31 6.36 6.19
CA ALA A 50 10.39 6.93 5.23
C ALA A 50 8.97 6.75 5.79
N ASP A 51 8.41 7.82 6.37
CA ASP A 51 7.04 7.85 6.88
C ASP A 51 6.18 7.87 5.62
N PHE A 52 5.96 6.66 5.10
CA PHE A 52 5.01 6.47 4.03
C PHE A 52 3.71 7.08 4.52
N PRO A 53 3.04 7.93 3.73
CA PRO A 53 1.70 8.39 4.05
C PRO A 53 0.77 7.17 4.00
N SER A 54 0.78 6.39 5.08
CA SER A 54 -0.01 5.19 5.31
C SER A 54 -1.50 5.47 5.22
N GLN A 55 -1.89 6.75 5.17
CA GLN A 55 -3.24 7.27 5.05
C GLN A 55 -3.68 7.51 3.59
N GLY A 56 -2.78 7.48 2.61
CA GLY A 56 -3.12 7.64 1.20
C GLY A 56 -3.87 6.43 0.65
N ARG A 57 -4.89 6.66 -0.17
CA ARG A 57 -5.53 5.58 -0.94
C ARG A 57 -4.61 5.20 -2.10
N PRO A 58 -4.23 3.92 -2.23
CA PRO A 58 -3.29 3.51 -3.26
C PRO A 58 -3.98 3.53 -4.62
N PHE A 59 -3.22 3.93 -5.65
CA PHE A 59 -3.71 4.11 -7.01
C PHE A 59 -2.98 3.21 -7.99
N ALA A 60 -1.65 3.21 -7.96
CA ALA A 60 -0.84 2.34 -8.80
C ALA A 60 0.48 1.98 -8.11
N PHE A 61 1.09 0.88 -8.52
CA PHE A 61 2.44 0.51 -8.13
C PHE A 61 3.24 0.05 -9.34
N ARG A 62 4.55 0.02 -9.20
CA ARG A 62 5.46 -0.49 -10.22
C ARG A 62 6.63 -1.16 -9.55
N GLU A 63 6.90 -2.40 -9.96
CA GLU A 63 8.05 -3.19 -9.54
C GLU A 63 9.34 -2.75 -10.27
N THR A 64 10.50 -3.18 -9.77
CA THR A 64 11.77 -2.94 -10.46
C THR A 64 11.75 -3.54 -11.88
N GLY A 65 11.87 -2.67 -12.88
CA GLY A 65 11.87 -3.08 -14.30
C GLY A 65 10.50 -3.47 -14.86
N GLY A 66 9.42 -3.33 -14.09
CA GLY A 66 8.05 -3.58 -14.54
C GLY A 66 7.32 -2.34 -15.06
N ASP A 67 6.12 -2.54 -15.59
CA ASP A 67 5.19 -1.48 -15.97
C ASP A 67 4.34 -1.03 -14.77
N TRP A 68 3.70 0.13 -14.89
CA TRP A 68 2.72 0.57 -13.90
C TRP A 68 1.53 -0.38 -13.88
N THR A 69 1.18 -0.86 -12.68
CA THR A 69 0.01 -1.66 -12.40
C THR A 69 -0.98 -0.82 -11.59
N GLU A 70 -2.15 -0.56 -12.17
CA GLU A 70 -3.25 0.11 -11.46
C GLU A 70 -3.84 -0.80 -10.39
N ILE A 71 -4.14 -0.24 -9.23
CA ILE A 71 -4.71 -0.97 -8.11
C ILE A 71 -6.23 -0.89 -8.20
N GLY A 72 -6.87 -2.06 -8.29
CA GLY A 72 -8.32 -2.18 -8.32
C GLY A 72 -9.01 -1.47 -7.14
N PHE A 73 -10.22 -0.97 -7.41
CA PHE A 73 -11.00 -0.22 -6.41
C PHE A 73 -11.13 -0.96 -5.08
N GLU A 74 -11.37 -2.27 -5.13
CA GLU A 74 -11.54 -3.13 -3.97
C GLU A 74 -10.26 -3.26 -3.13
N ALA A 75 -9.10 -3.47 -3.77
CA ALA A 75 -7.81 -3.55 -3.09
C ALA A 75 -7.48 -2.23 -2.38
N ALA A 76 -7.70 -1.12 -3.07
CA ALA A 76 -7.49 0.21 -2.51
C ALA A 76 -8.46 0.54 -1.36
N ASP A 77 -9.70 0.07 -1.42
CA ASP A 77 -10.67 0.25 -0.32
C ASP A 77 -10.27 -0.59 0.91
N HIS A 78 -9.90 -1.86 0.72
CA HIS A 78 -9.38 -2.69 1.82
C HIS A 78 -8.16 -2.05 2.49
N TRP A 79 -7.22 -1.51 1.71
CA TRP A 79 -6.09 -0.78 2.29
C TRP A 79 -6.58 0.36 3.19
N VAL A 80 -7.50 1.20 2.71
CA VAL A 80 -8.06 2.35 3.46
C VAL A 80 -8.86 1.93 4.70
N GLN A 81 -9.45 0.73 4.72
CA GLN A 81 -10.15 0.19 5.88
C GLN A 81 -9.21 -0.35 6.97
N MET A 82 -7.99 -0.78 6.63
CA MET A 82 -7.03 -1.28 7.62
C MET A 82 -6.59 -0.19 8.60
N GLY A 83 -6.39 -0.57 9.86
CA GLY A 83 -5.73 0.31 10.84
C GLY A 83 -4.26 0.58 10.48
N PRO A 84 -3.68 1.70 10.93
CA PRO A 84 -2.29 2.07 10.64
C PRO A 84 -1.29 1.00 11.12
N ASP A 85 -1.51 0.39 12.29
CA ASP A 85 -0.63 -0.67 12.82
C ASP A 85 -0.55 -1.88 11.90
N LEU A 86 -1.69 -2.29 11.33
CA LEU A 86 -1.75 -3.41 10.41
C LEU A 86 -1.05 -3.08 9.08
N ARG A 87 -1.24 -1.86 8.56
CA ARG A 87 -0.54 -1.41 7.35
C ARG A 87 0.97 -1.44 7.55
N SER A 88 1.47 -0.87 8.64
CA SER A 88 2.90 -0.89 8.96
C SER A 88 3.43 -2.32 9.05
N ARG A 89 2.72 -3.20 9.77
CA ARG A 89 3.09 -4.62 9.88
C ARG A 89 3.17 -5.32 8.52
N LEU A 90 2.22 -5.06 7.61
CA LEU A 90 2.21 -5.65 6.27
C LEU A 90 3.30 -5.08 5.35
N VAL A 91 3.69 -3.83 5.54
CA VAL A 91 4.82 -3.21 4.81
C VAL A 91 6.15 -3.77 5.30
N GLU A 92 6.28 -4.01 6.61
CA GLU A 92 7.47 -4.65 7.19
C GLU A 92 7.58 -6.13 6.80
N ASP A 93 6.45 -6.86 6.84
CA ASP A 93 6.33 -8.26 6.47
C ASP A 93 5.03 -8.51 5.69
N HIS A 94 5.13 -8.56 4.36
CA HIS A 94 3.98 -8.85 3.48
C HIS A 94 3.40 -10.26 3.68
N LEU A 95 4.10 -11.15 4.40
CA LEU A 95 3.63 -12.49 4.75
C LEU A 95 2.97 -12.56 6.13
N ALA A 96 2.85 -11.42 6.83
CA ALA A 96 2.24 -11.35 8.15
C ALA A 96 0.83 -11.93 8.14
N THR A 97 0.58 -12.83 9.10
CA THR A 97 -0.71 -13.48 9.27
C THR A 97 -1.59 -12.71 10.23
N LEU A 98 -2.88 -12.67 9.94
CA LEU A 98 -3.92 -12.12 10.82
C LEU A 98 -4.75 -13.26 11.39
N ASP A 99 -5.14 -13.16 12.66
CA ASP A 99 -6.20 -14.00 13.20
C ASP A 99 -7.60 -13.56 12.73
N VAL A 100 -8.63 -14.32 13.08
CA VAL A 100 -10.02 -14.05 12.65
C VAL A 100 -10.57 -12.73 13.17
N ALA A 101 -10.25 -12.35 14.41
CA ALA A 101 -10.70 -11.09 15.00
C ALA A 101 -9.99 -9.91 14.34
N GLU A 102 -8.68 -10.00 14.11
CA GLU A 102 -7.91 -8.98 13.38
C GLU A 102 -8.43 -8.81 11.95
N PHE A 103 -8.64 -9.90 11.22
CA PHE A 103 -9.20 -9.86 9.86
C PHE A 103 -10.56 -9.16 9.81
N LYS A 104 -11.46 -9.50 10.74
CA LYS A 104 -12.78 -8.86 10.81
C LYS A 104 -12.68 -7.37 11.11
N GLN A 105 -11.75 -6.95 11.98
CA GLN A 105 -11.54 -5.54 12.25
C GLN A 105 -11.01 -4.81 11.00
N ALA A 106 -10.03 -5.40 10.33
CA ALA A 106 -9.40 -4.85 9.12
C ALA A 106 -10.34 -4.72 7.92
N THR A 107 -11.39 -5.54 7.85
CA THR A 107 -12.35 -5.61 6.74
C THR A 107 -13.73 -5.10 7.12
N ASN A 108 -13.85 -4.33 8.21
CA ASN A 108 -15.11 -3.78 8.71
C ASN A 108 -16.24 -4.84 8.85
N GLY A 109 -15.91 -5.98 9.46
CA GLY A 109 -16.82 -7.11 9.64
C GLY A 109 -16.93 -8.04 8.44
N GLY A 110 -16.02 -7.93 7.47
CA GLY A 110 -15.92 -8.83 6.32
C GLY A 110 -15.98 -10.30 6.72
N SER A 111 -16.80 -11.07 5.99
CA SER A 111 -16.94 -12.51 6.23
C SER A 111 -15.83 -13.28 5.51
N ALA A 112 -15.37 -14.40 6.09
CA ALA A 112 -14.37 -15.28 5.48
C ALA A 112 -14.78 -15.84 4.09
N SER A 113 -16.08 -15.84 3.79
CA SER A 113 -16.66 -16.19 2.49
C SER A 113 -16.48 -15.10 1.43
N ILE A 114 -16.12 -13.88 1.87
CA ILE A 114 -15.57 -12.80 1.04
C ILE A 114 -14.08 -13.10 0.89
N ILE A 115 -13.76 -14.22 0.26
CA ILE A 115 -12.44 -14.36 -0.37
C ILE A 115 -12.50 -13.37 -1.52
N THR A 116 -12.15 -12.12 -1.26
CA THR A 116 -11.80 -11.20 -2.33
C THR A 116 -10.52 -11.69 -2.97
N ASN A 117 -10.20 -11.21 -4.17
CA ASN A 117 -8.93 -11.52 -4.83
C ASN A 117 -7.70 -11.11 -3.98
N ASN A 118 -7.93 -10.40 -2.87
CA ASN A 118 -6.94 -9.72 -2.04
C ASN A 118 -6.67 -10.39 -0.68
N TRP A 119 -7.34 -11.49 -0.33
CA TRP A 119 -7.09 -12.24 0.91
C TRP A 119 -7.11 -13.75 0.70
N VAL A 120 -6.19 -14.47 1.35
CA VAL A 120 -6.16 -15.93 1.38
C VAL A 120 -6.23 -16.43 2.82
N TYR A 121 -6.94 -17.54 3.03
CA TYR A 121 -6.96 -18.24 4.32
C TYR A 121 -6.15 -19.54 4.24
N SER A 122 -5.57 -19.97 5.36
CA SER A 122 -4.95 -21.29 5.46
C SER A 122 -5.04 -21.88 6.86
N GLY A 123 -5.17 -23.21 6.93
CA GLY A 123 -4.86 -24.03 8.10
C GLY A 123 -5.85 -24.06 9.28
N GLN A 124 -5.39 -24.73 10.34
CA GLN A 124 -5.95 -24.76 11.69
C GLN A 124 -4.79 -24.44 12.66
N PRO A 125 -4.89 -23.39 13.51
CA PRO A 125 -5.98 -22.42 13.61
C PRO A 125 -6.14 -21.58 12.35
N ARG A 126 -7.33 -21.00 12.17
CA ARG A 126 -7.65 -20.20 10.97
C ARG A 126 -6.86 -18.89 10.99
N VAL A 127 -6.02 -18.69 9.98
CA VAL A 127 -5.25 -17.46 9.76
C VAL A 127 -5.47 -16.91 8.35
N TYR A 128 -5.33 -15.59 8.20
CA TYR A 128 -5.49 -14.87 6.94
C TYR A 128 -4.19 -14.17 6.53
N ARG A 129 -3.99 -14.02 5.23
CA ARG A 129 -2.88 -13.28 4.63
C ARG A 129 -3.39 -12.43 3.47
N VAL A 130 -2.75 -11.30 3.22
CA VAL A 130 -2.99 -10.53 2.00
C VAL A 130 -2.63 -11.36 0.77
N ALA A 131 -3.36 -11.17 -0.32
CA ALA A 131 -3.21 -11.86 -1.60
C ALA A 131 -3.41 -10.88 -2.77
N GLY A 132 -3.25 -11.37 -3.99
CA GLY A 132 -3.49 -10.62 -5.23
C GLY A 132 -2.81 -9.25 -5.28
N GLU A 133 -3.50 -8.27 -5.85
CA GLU A 133 -2.99 -6.90 -6.04
C GLU A 133 -2.57 -6.25 -4.73
N LEU A 134 -3.30 -6.50 -3.64
CA LEU A 134 -2.96 -5.95 -2.34
C LEU A 134 -1.63 -6.50 -1.82
N ARG A 135 -1.36 -7.80 -2.01
CA ARG A 135 -0.06 -8.40 -1.66
C ARG A 135 1.06 -7.79 -2.48
N ASP A 136 0.86 -7.64 -3.79
CA ASP A 136 1.89 -7.11 -4.69
C ASP A 136 2.19 -5.65 -4.33
N PHE A 137 1.14 -4.86 -4.07
CA PHE A 137 1.26 -3.50 -3.57
C PHE A 137 2.08 -3.40 -2.27
N VAL A 138 1.75 -4.18 -1.23
CA VAL A 138 2.51 -4.11 0.04
C VAL A 138 3.93 -4.64 -0.09
N THR A 139 4.17 -5.54 -1.06
CA THR A 139 5.52 -6.06 -1.35
C THR A 139 6.38 -4.94 -1.92
N VAL A 140 5.92 -4.28 -2.98
CA VAL A 140 6.61 -3.11 -3.56
C VAL A 140 6.74 -2.01 -2.51
N LEU A 141 5.72 -1.83 -1.68
CA LEU A 141 5.74 -0.86 -0.61
C LEU A 141 6.85 -1.14 0.44
N GLY A 142 7.04 -2.41 0.80
CA GLY A 142 8.10 -2.87 1.70
C GLY A 142 9.50 -2.77 1.09
N GLU A 143 9.63 -2.72 -0.24
CA GLU A 143 10.91 -2.46 -0.89
C GLU A 143 11.36 -1.01 -0.72
N PHE A 144 10.44 -0.02 -0.71
CA PHE A 144 10.81 1.38 -0.43
C PHE A 144 11.31 1.59 0.99
N SER A 145 10.71 0.90 1.96
CA SER A 145 11.05 1.12 3.37
C SER A 145 12.44 0.59 3.73
N ARG A 146 13.02 -0.27 2.89
CA ARG A 146 14.31 -0.94 3.08
C ARG A 146 15.45 -0.35 2.23
N ALA A 147 15.14 0.51 1.26
CA ALA A 147 16.08 1.11 0.33
C ALA A 147 16.47 2.53 0.77
#